data_AF-A0A7W2UKT2-F1
#
_entry.id   AF-A0A7W2UKT2-F1
#
_cell.length_a   1.000
_cell.length_b   1.000
_cell.length_c   1.000
_cell.angle_alpha   90.00
_cell.angle_beta   90.00
_cell.angle_gamma   90.00
#
_symmetry.space_group_name_H-M   'P 1'
#
loop_
_entity.id
_entity.type
_entity.pdbx_description
1 polymer ?
#
loop_
_entity_poly.entity_id
_entity_poly.type
_entity_poly.pdbx_seq_one_letter_code
_entity_poly.pdbx_strand_id
1 'polypeptide(L)'
;MHVETVFLKRLYVFFVMEIATRRVHVLGVTAHPTGTWVTQLARNLLMDLEDRAGRFRFLIRDRDSKFTAAFDAVLADNGTTVVLTPSQSPRSNAFAERWIRTVRTECTDRLLSTGERHLRTVLNQYAEHYNAGRAHRSLGLRAPDDDPNVIPLPAAMVRRRQELGGLLNEYRTMSPRLPHHPQGKPSSAA
;
A
#
# COMPACT_ATOMS: atom_id res chain seq x y z
N MET A 1 -4.66 12.18 -3.18
CA MET A 1 -3.84 13.22 -2.50
C MET A 1 -3.08 14.04 -3.54
N HIS A 2 -2.41 15.13 -3.16
CA HIS A 2 -1.54 15.89 -4.08
C HIS A 2 -0.17 16.19 -3.45
N VAL A 3 0.87 16.29 -4.29
CA VAL A 3 2.26 16.55 -3.90
C VAL A 3 2.82 17.63 -4.83
N GLU A 4 3.50 18.62 -4.27
CA GLU A 4 4.21 19.64 -5.05
C GLU A 4 5.59 19.14 -5.45
N THR A 5 6.03 19.55 -6.65
CA THR A 5 7.36 19.21 -7.17
C THR A 5 8.32 20.39 -7.01
N VAL A 6 9.62 20.12 -7.13
CA VAL A 6 10.67 21.17 -7.16
C VAL A 6 10.49 22.17 -8.32
N PHE A 7 9.71 21.80 -9.33
CA PHE A 7 9.37 22.65 -10.47
C PHE A 7 8.01 23.35 -10.31
N LEU A 8 7.50 23.46 -9.08
CA LEU A 8 6.22 24.11 -8.74
C LEU A 8 5.00 23.55 -9.49
N LYS A 9 5.07 22.27 -9.88
CA LYS A 9 3.94 21.53 -10.44
C LYS A 9 3.28 20.68 -9.37
N ARG A 10 1.95 20.76 -9.33
CA ARG A 10 1.12 19.88 -8.50
C ARG A 10 0.87 18.55 -9.21
N LEU A 11 1.20 17.46 -8.53
CA LEU A 11 0.88 16.11 -8.96
C LEU A 11 -0.22 15.53 -8.09
N TYR A 12 -1.16 14.82 -8.71
CA TYR A 12 -2.25 14.12 -8.07
C TYR A 12 -1.95 12.63 -8.04
N VAL A 13 -2.21 12.02 -6.89
CA VAL A 13 -2.01 10.60 -6.64
C VAL A 13 -3.35 9.95 -6.40
N PHE A 14 -3.64 8.92 -7.19
CA PHE A 14 -4.79 8.04 -7.02
C PHE A 14 -4.37 6.75 -6.32
N PHE A 15 -5.09 6.39 -5.27
CA PHE A 15 -4.87 5.19 -4.47
C PHE A 15 -6.20 4.61 -4.00
N VAL A 16 -6.20 3.33 -3.66
CA VAL A 16 -7.32 2.62 -3.04
C VAL A 16 -6.80 1.91 -1.79
N MET A 17 -7.63 1.82 -0.76
CA MET A 17 -7.33 1.10 0.47
C MET A 17 -8.40 0.05 0.74
N GLU A 18 -7.97 -1.17 1.03
CA GLU A 18 -8.81 -2.21 1.59
C GLU A 18 -9.03 -1.91 3.09
N ILE A 19 -10.27 -1.59 3.50
CA ILE A 19 -10.53 -1.14 4.87
C ILE A 19 -10.25 -2.23 5.92
N ALA A 20 -10.54 -3.49 5.60
CA ALA A 20 -10.39 -4.61 6.52
C ALA A 20 -8.92 -4.93 6.82
N THR A 21 -8.10 -5.05 5.78
CA THR A 21 -6.69 -5.42 5.87
C THR A 21 -5.76 -4.22 6.03
N ARG A 22 -6.25 -3.01 5.73
CA ARG A 22 -5.47 -1.78 5.58
C ARG A 22 -4.46 -1.82 4.45
N ARG A 23 -4.52 -2.80 3.56
CA ARG A 23 -3.67 -2.86 2.38
C ARG A 23 -3.96 -1.67 1.46
N VAL A 24 -2.92 -1.00 1.00
CA VAL A 24 -3.01 0.15 0.10
C VAL A 24 -2.44 -0.16 -1.27
N HIS A 25 -3.13 0.32 -2.30
CA HIS A 25 -2.77 0.20 -3.69
C HIS A 25 -2.59 1.61 -4.26
N VAL A 26 -1.36 1.98 -4.64
CA VAL A 26 -1.09 3.24 -5.36
C VAL A 26 -1.21 2.97 -6.86
N LEU A 27 -2.23 3.55 -7.49
CA LEU A 27 -2.61 3.18 -8.86
C LEU A 27 -1.98 4.10 -9.90
N GLY A 28 -1.86 5.39 -9.59
CA GLY A 28 -1.33 6.35 -10.55
C GLY A 28 -0.96 7.70 -9.96
N VAL A 29 -0.07 8.38 -10.68
CA VAL A 29 0.35 9.76 -10.42
C VAL A 29 0.21 10.55 -11.72
N THR A 30 -0.39 11.73 -11.69
CA THR A 30 -0.50 12.61 -12.86
C THR A 30 -0.61 14.09 -12.48
N ALA A 31 -0.12 14.99 -13.33
CA ALA A 31 -0.41 16.43 -13.25
C ALA A 31 -1.84 16.77 -13.73
N HIS A 32 -2.49 15.89 -14.50
CA HIS A 32 -3.76 16.16 -15.18
C HIS A 32 -4.81 15.09 -14.85
N PRO A 33 -5.39 15.11 -13.63
CA PRO A 33 -6.27 14.04 -13.19
C PRO A 33 -7.67 14.20 -13.80
N THR A 34 -7.91 13.51 -14.92
CA THR A 34 -9.21 13.51 -15.62
C THR A 34 -10.08 12.32 -15.22
N GLY A 35 -11.39 12.42 -15.46
CA GLY A 35 -12.30 11.28 -15.24
C GLY A 35 -11.95 10.05 -16.10
N THR A 36 -11.48 10.26 -17.33
CA THR A 36 -11.02 9.16 -18.20
C THR A 36 -9.79 8.46 -17.62
N TRP A 37 -8.85 9.21 -17.05
CA TRP A 37 -7.67 8.67 -16.40
C TRP A 37 -8.05 7.85 -15.16
N VAL A 38 -8.91 8.37 -14.27
CA VAL A 38 -9.36 7.63 -13.08
C VAL A 38 -10.16 6.37 -13.47
N THR A 39 -10.97 6.44 -14.53
CA THR A 39 -11.70 5.28 -15.09
C THR A 39 -10.75 4.20 -15.58
N GLN A 40 -9.67 4.57 -16.27
CA GLN A 40 -8.66 3.61 -16.71
C GLN A 40 -7.93 2.96 -15.52
N LEU A 41 -7.63 3.73 -14.47
CA LEU A 41 -7.04 3.17 -13.25
C LEU A 41 -7.97 2.18 -12.54
N ALA A 42 -9.28 2.40 -12.58
CA ALA A 42 -10.25 1.43 -12.06
C ALA A 42 -10.20 0.11 -12.84
N ARG A 43 -10.12 0.17 -14.17
CA ARG A 43 -9.99 -1.04 -15.01
C ARG A 43 -8.70 -1.79 -14.70
N ASN A 44 -7.59 -1.06 -14.61
CA ASN A 44 -6.30 -1.66 -14.28
C ASN A 44 -6.34 -2.31 -12.89
N LEU A 45 -6.96 -1.65 -11.90
CA LEU A 45 -7.14 -2.22 -10.56
C LEU A 45 -7.92 -3.54 -10.60
N LEU A 46 -9.02 -3.59 -11.36
CA LEU A 46 -9.80 -4.82 -11.48
C LEU A 46 -9.02 -5.93 -12.18
N MET A 47 -8.23 -5.59 -13.20
CA MET A 47 -7.33 -6.54 -13.86
C MET A 47 -6.27 -7.06 -12.89
N ASP A 48 -5.64 -6.19 -12.09
CA ASP A 48 -4.62 -6.59 -11.11
C ASP A 48 -5.16 -7.44 -9.96
N LEU A 49 -6.45 -7.28 -9.64
CA LEU A 49 -7.12 -8.04 -8.58
C LEU A 49 -7.64 -9.40 -9.05
N GLU A 50 -7.85 -9.60 -10.35
CA GLU A 50 -8.36 -10.85 -10.96
C GLU A 50 -9.51 -11.46 -10.13
N ASP A 51 -9.38 -12.73 -9.69
CA ASP A 51 -10.38 -13.45 -8.90
C ASP A 51 -10.68 -12.80 -7.54
N ARG A 52 -9.76 -11.99 -7.00
CA ARG A 52 -9.99 -11.27 -5.74
C ARG A 52 -10.96 -10.10 -5.93
N ALA A 53 -11.13 -9.61 -7.14
CA ALA A 53 -11.92 -8.41 -7.41
C ALA A 53 -13.39 -8.61 -7.02
N GLY A 54 -13.95 -9.80 -7.28
CA GLY A 54 -15.33 -10.16 -6.89
C GLY A 54 -15.57 -10.27 -5.38
N ARG A 55 -14.52 -10.18 -4.55
CA ARG A 55 -14.66 -10.17 -3.08
C ARG A 55 -15.07 -8.80 -2.54
N PHE A 56 -14.87 -7.73 -3.30
CA PHE A 56 -15.19 -6.38 -2.86
C PHE A 56 -16.65 -6.06 -3.13
N ARG A 57 -17.43 -5.92 -2.04
CA ARG A 57 -18.86 -5.60 -2.13
C ARG A 57 -19.14 -4.11 -2.25
N PHE A 58 -18.27 -3.28 -1.69
CA PHE A 58 -18.48 -1.84 -1.59
C PHE A 58 -17.21 -1.07 -1.94
N LEU A 59 -17.37 -0.04 -2.78
CA LEU A 59 -16.39 1.03 -2.91
C LEU A 59 -16.91 2.25 -2.15
N ILE A 60 -16.14 2.75 -1.18
CA ILE A 60 -16.43 4.03 -0.52
C ILE A 60 -15.53 5.10 -1.16
N ARG A 61 -16.14 6.15 -1.72
CA ARG A 61 -15.42 7.30 -2.28
C ARG A 61 -16.05 8.63 -1.88
N ASP A 62 -15.28 9.70 -1.98
CA ASP A 62 -15.80 11.06 -1.85
C ASP A 62 -16.54 11.52 -3.12
N ARG A 63 -17.05 12.75 -3.09
CA ARG A 63 -17.78 13.37 -4.20
C ARG A 63 -16.88 14.19 -5.14
N ASP A 64 -15.57 13.92 -5.22
CA ASP A 64 -14.72 14.62 -6.20
C ASP A 64 -15.24 14.37 -7.63
N SER A 65 -15.35 15.43 -8.42
CA SER A 65 -15.89 15.40 -9.79
C SER A 65 -15.09 14.53 -10.75
N LYS A 66 -13.87 14.13 -10.39
CA LYS A 66 -13.05 13.19 -11.16
C LYS A 66 -13.62 11.77 -11.16
N PHE A 67 -14.44 11.43 -10.16
CA PHE A 67 -15.16 10.17 -10.11
C PHE A 67 -16.45 10.26 -10.94
N THR A 68 -16.34 9.91 -12.21
CA THR A 68 -17.44 9.98 -13.18
C THR A 68 -18.33 8.74 -13.11
N ALA A 69 -19.51 8.82 -13.75
CA ALA A 69 -20.38 7.64 -13.92
C ALA A 69 -19.66 6.48 -14.64
N ALA A 70 -18.73 6.77 -15.55
CA ALA A 70 -17.93 5.75 -16.22
C ALA A 70 -16.99 5.03 -15.25
N PHE A 71 -16.41 5.74 -14.28
CA PHE A 71 -15.61 5.12 -13.21
C PHE A 71 -16.47 4.20 -12.34
N ASP A 72 -17.65 4.68 -11.93
CA ASP A 72 -18.56 3.88 -11.09
C ASP A 72 -19.06 2.63 -11.82
N ALA A 73 -19.35 2.75 -13.12
CA ALA A 73 -19.77 1.63 -13.98
C ALA A 73 -18.72 0.51 -14.04
N VAL A 74 -17.43 0.84 -14.14
CA VAL A 74 -16.35 -0.16 -14.17
C VAL A 74 -16.38 -1.06 -12.94
N LEU A 75 -16.61 -0.50 -11.75
CA LEU A 75 -16.68 -1.32 -10.53
C LEU A 75 -18.04 -2.00 -10.37
N ALA A 76 -19.13 -1.36 -10.80
CA ALA A 76 -20.47 -1.95 -10.77
C ALA A 76 -20.57 -3.20 -11.66
N ASP A 77 -19.89 -3.23 -12.81
CA ASP A 77 -19.81 -4.39 -13.70
C ASP A 77 -19.16 -5.62 -13.02
N ASN A 78 -18.37 -5.39 -11.96
CA ASN A 78 -17.80 -6.44 -11.12
C ASN A 78 -18.60 -6.69 -9.81
N GLY A 79 -19.86 -6.26 -9.77
CA GLY A 79 -20.74 -6.43 -8.61
C GLY A 79 -20.38 -5.56 -7.40
N THR A 80 -19.49 -4.58 -7.54
CA THR A 80 -19.15 -3.65 -6.45
C THR A 80 -20.16 -2.51 -6.39
N THR A 81 -20.81 -2.33 -5.23
CA THR A 81 -21.70 -1.19 -5.00
C THR A 81 -20.91 0.06 -4.63
N VAL A 82 -21.07 1.15 -5.38
CA VAL A 82 -20.44 2.43 -5.07
C VAL A 82 -21.26 3.18 -4.01
N VAL A 83 -20.59 3.56 -2.91
CA VAL A 83 -21.15 4.32 -1.79
C VAL A 83 -20.41 5.65 -1.68
N LEU A 84 -21.17 6.74 -1.79
CA LEU A 84 -20.64 8.08 -1.61
C LEU A 84 -20.56 8.42 -0.12
N THR A 85 -19.42 8.95 0.33
CA THR A 85 -19.33 9.52 1.68
C THR A 85 -20.35 10.63 1.85
N PRO A 86 -21.07 10.75 2.98
CA PRO A 86 -21.99 11.87 3.21
C PRO A 86 -21.28 13.22 3.12
N SER A 87 -21.99 14.26 2.68
CA SER A 87 -21.42 15.60 2.62
C SER A 87 -21.00 16.02 4.02
N GLN A 88 -19.81 16.59 4.16
CA GLN A 88 -19.30 17.08 5.45
C GLN A 88 -19.19 15.98 6.53
N SER A 89 -18.90 14.73 6.14
CA SER A 89 -18.64 13.64 7.10
C SER A 89 -17.18 13.15 7.01
N PRO A 90 -16.23 13.83 7.68
CA PRO A 90 -14.81 13.46 7.68
C PRO A 90 -14.56 12.02 8.13
N ARG A 91 -15.39 11.51 9.05
CA ARG A 91 -15.28 10.15 9.56
C ARG A 91 -15.47 9.08 8.49
N SER A 92 -16.25 9.36 7.46
CA SER A 92 -16.54 8.41 6.38
C SER A 92 -15.34 8.18 5.45
N ASN A 93 -14.37 9.09 5.46
CA ASN A 93 -13.11 8.97 4.70
C ASN A 93 -11.88 8.80 5.61
N ALA A 94 -12.08 8.53 6.90
CA ALA A 94 -11.03 8.62 7.91
C ALA A 94 -9.85 7.67 7.68
N PHE A 95 -10.08 6.50 7.06
CA PHE A 95 -9.00 5.56 6.73
C PHE A 95 -8.08 6.10 5.65
N ALA A 96 -8.66 6.62 4.56
CA ALA A 96 -7.91 7.24 3.48
C ALA A 96 -7.18 8.50 3.97
N GLU A 97 -7.87 9.38 4.71
CA GLU A 97 -7.26 10.60 5.26
C GLU A 97 -6.11 10.30 6.23
N ARG A 98 -6.27 9.27 7.07
CA ARG A 98 -5.20 8.83 7.97
C ARG A 98 -4.00 8.34 7.18
N TRP A 99 -4.21 7.52 6.15
CA TRP A 99 -3.13 7.06 5.29
C TRP A 99 -2.41 8.22 4.61
N ILE A 100 -3.16 9.18 4.03
CA ILE A 100 -2.60 10.37 3.41
C ILE A 100 -1.71 11.13 4.39
N ARG A 101 -2.14 11.30 5.64
CA ARG A 101 -1.33 11.96 6.67
C ARG A 101 -0.06 11.17 6.96
N THR A 102 -0.15 9.86 7.07
CA THR A 102 1.00 8.98 7.34
C THR A 102 2.04 9.07 6.22
N VAL A 103 1.64 8.89 4.95
CA VAL A 103 2.58 8.96 3.82
C VAL A 103 3.18 10.36 3.65
N ARG A 104 2.43 11.42 3.97
CA ARG A 104 2.97 12.78 3.97
C ARG A 104 4.07 12.95 5.01
N THR A 105 3.73 12.68 6.28
CA THR A 105 4.65 12.88 7.40
C THR A 105 5.89 11.99 7.33
N GLU A 106 5.75 10.74 6.88
CA GLU A 106 6.86 9.79 6.82
C GLU A 106 7.69 9.91 5.54
N CYS A 107 7.07 10.31 4.41
CA CYS A 107 7.69 10.23 3.09
C CYS A 107 7.64 11.56 2.33
N THR A 108 6.48 12.02 1.87
CA THR A 108 6.42 13.09 0.85
C THR A 108 6.75 14.48 1.38
N ASP A 109 6.64 14.74 2.68
CA ASP A 109 7.04 16.02 3.27
C ASP A 109 8.55 16.09 3.50
N ARG A 110 9.25 14.96 3.38
CA ARG A 110 10.70 14.82 3.59
C ARG A 110 11.48 14.53 2.30
N LEU A 111 10.78 14.36 1.19
CA LEU A 111 11.36 14.08 -0.12
C LEU A 111 10.88 15.09 -1.15
N LEU A 112 11.83 15.62 -1.91
CA LEU A 112 11.54 16.50 -3.02
C LEU A 112 11.21 15.70 -4.27
N SER A 113 9.97 15.81 -4.74
CA SER A 113 9.54 15.17 -5.99
C SER A 113 10.01 15.98 -7.20
N THR A 114 10.55 15.28 -8.20
CA THR A 114 11.02 15.90 -9.45
C THR A 114 10.00 15.77 -10.59
N GLY A 115 9.01 14.88 -10.47
CA GLY A 115 8.01 14.64 -11.50
C GLY A 115 7.20 13.37 -11.27
N GLU A 116 6.30 13.06 -12.20
CA GLU A 116 5.36 11.93 -12.09
C GLU A 116 6.06 10.59 -11.90
N ARG A 117 7.08 10.30 -12.72
CA ARG A 117 7.83 9.03 -12.65
C ARG A 117 8.53 8.86 -11.31
N HIS A 118 9.21 9.91 -10.84
CA HIS A 118 9.92 9.87 -9.56
C HIS A 118 8.94 9.67 -8.40
N LEU A 119 7.86 10.45 -8.36
CA LEU A 119 6.85 10.32 -7.30
C LEU A 119 6.19 8.94 -7.32
N ARG A 120 5.90 8.39 -8.51
CA ARG A 120 5.34 7.05 -8.64
C ARG A 120 6.28 5.98 -8.08
N THR A 121 7.58 6.04 -8.39
CA THR A 121 8.57 5.11 -7.83
C THR A 121 8.63 5.20 -6.31
N VAL A 122 8.71 6.43 -5.78
CA VAL A 122 8.75 6.67 -4.33
C VAL A 122 7.51 6.13 -3.64
N LEU A 123 6.32 6.41 -4.18
CA LEU A 123 5.06 5.97 -3.56
C LEU A 123 4.84 4.46 -3.70
N ASN A 124 5.32 3.82 -4.76
CA ASN A 124 5.27 2.37 -4.89
C ASN A 124 6.17 1.70 -3.85
N GLN A 125 7.40 2.19 -3.67
CA GLN A 125 8.29 1.72 -2.60
C GLN A 125 7.69 1.97 -1.22
N TYR A 126 7.09 3.14 -1.01
CA TYR A 126 6.37 3.43 0.23
C TYR A 126 5.18 2.50 0.45
N ALA A 127 4.41 2.18 -0.58
CA ALA A 127 3.27 1.26 -0.47
C ALA A 127 3.73 -0.17 -0.14
N GLU A 128 4.83 -0.64 -0.73
CA GLU A 128 5.45 -1.93 -0.37
C GLU A 128 5.87 -1.93 1.11
N HIS A 129 6.57 -0.89 1.55
CA HIS A 129 6.92 -0.70 2.96
C HIS A 129 5.67 -0.70 3.86
N TYR A 130 4.65 0.07 3.49
CA TYR A 130 3.42 0.22 4.26
C TYR A 130 2.67 -1.11 4.42
N ASN A 131 2.63 -1.92 3.35
CA ASN A 131 1.89 -3.17 3.30
C ASN A 131 2.66 -4.35 3.90
N ALA A 132 3.98 -4.41 3.77
CA ALA A 132 4.77 -5.59 4.13
C ALA A 132 5.80 -5.38 5.26
N GLY A 133 6.15 -4.12 5.58
CA GLY A 133 7.23 -3.84 6.54
C GLY A 133 6.83 -2.95 7.72
N ARG A 134 5.80 -2.12 7.56
CA ARG A 134 5.39 -1.14 8.57
C ARG A 134 4.49 -1.81 9.61
N ALA A 135 4.83 -1.67 10.89
CA ALA A 135 3.97 -2.13 11.98
C ALA A 135 2.73 -1.23 12.13
N HIS A 136 1.53 -1.81 12.18
CA HIS A 136 0.29 -1.08 12.40
C HIS A 136 -0.30 -1.39 13.78
N ARG A 137 -0.45 -0.37 14.61
CA ARG A 137 -1.06 -0.51 15.95
C ARG A 137 -2.48 -1.10 15.89
N SER A 138 -3.25 -0.77 14.86
CA SER A 138 -4.60 -1.34 14.67
C SER A 138 -4.61 -2.80 14.23
N LEU A 139 -3.47 -3.36 13.81
CA LEU A 139 -3.30 -4.75 13.41
C LEU A 139 -2.41 -5.52 14.42
N GLY A 140 -2.30 -5.04 15.66
CA GLY A 140 -1.47 -5.70 16.67
C GLY A 140 0.03 -5.67 16.34
N LEU A 141 0.50 -4.56 15.78
CA LEU A 141 1.89 -4.34 15.31
C LEU A 141 2.30 -5.19 14.09
N ARG A 142 1.34 -5.77 13.38
CA ARG A 142 1.55 -6.45 12.09
C ARG A 142 1.44 -5.48 10.91
N ALA A 143 2.07 -5.84 9.81
CA ALA A 143 1.87 -5.27 8.49
C ALA A 143 0.60 -5.89 7.82
N PRO A 144 -0.06 -5.18 6.88
CA PRO A 144 -1.22 -5.70 6.14
C PRO A 144 -1.00 -7.07 5.48
N ASP A 145 0.22 -7.35 5.05
CA ASP A 145 0.59 -8.56 4.32
C ASP A 145 1.17 -9.66 5.22
N ASP A 146 1.27 -9.41 6.53
CA ASP A 146 1.72 -10.44 7.47
C ASP A 146 0.68 -11.56 7.59
N ASP A 147 1.16 -12.81 7.66
CA ASP A 147 0.29 -13.95 7.94
C ASP A 147 -0.28 -13.84 9.37
N PRO A 148 -1.60 -13.75 9.54
CA PRO A 148 -2.20 -13.60 10.86
C PRO A 148 -1.97 -14.82 11.76
N ASN A 149 -1.67 -15.98 11.19
CA ASN A 149 -1.44 -17.23 11.91
C ASN A 149 0.01 -17.40 12.36
N VAL A 150 0.92 -16.55 11.90
CA VAL A 150 2.32 -16.56 12.32
C VAL A 150 2.49 -15.65 13.53
N ILE A 151 2.93 -16.23 14.65
CA ILE A 151 3.37 -15.48 15.83
C ILE A 151 4.86 -15.18 15.63
N PRO A 152 5.27 -13.90 15.58
CA PRO A 152 6.69 -13.57 15.54
C PRO A 152 7.35 -14.04 16.83
N LEU A 153 8.14 -15.13 16.75
CA LEU A 153 8.98 -15.58 17.86
C LEU A 153 10.09 -14.54 18.13
N PRO A 154 10.64 -14.49 19.36
CA PRO A 154 11.80 -13.66 19.66
C PRO A 154 12.91 -13.92 18.63
N ALA A 155 13.35 -12.87 17.95
CA ALA A 155 14.38 -12.95 16.93
C ALA A 155 15.71 -13.37 17.54
N ALA A 156 16.33 -14.44 17.03
CA ALA A 156 17.74 -14.70 17.33
C ALA A 156 18.65 -13.63 16.70
N MET A 157 18.21 -13.02 15.58
CA MET A 157 18.91 -11.93 14.90
C MET A 157 17.92 -11.01 14.18
N VAL A 158 18.12 -9.69 14.35
CA VAL A 158 17.35 -8.64 13.67
C VAL A 158 18.20 -8.02 12.57
N ARG A 159 17.67 -7.94 11.35
CA ARG A 159 18.31 -7.25 10.22
C ARG A 159 17.59 -5.95 9.91
N ARG A 160 18.34 -4.86 9.86
CA ARG A 160 17.86 -3.55 9.35
C ARG A 160 17.93 -3.54 7.83
N ARG A 161 16.87 -3.05 7.19
CA ARG A 161 16.80 -2.72 5.77
C ARG A 161 16.44 -1.24 5.63
N GLN A 162 17.22 -0.51 4.84
CA GLN A 162 16.97 0.89 4.56
C GLN A 162 16.14 1.02 3.30
N GLU A 163 15.05 1.77 3.39
CA GLU A 163 14.14 2.07 2.28
C GLU A 163 14.20 3.56 1.95
N LEU A 164 13.89 3.90 0.70
CA LEU A 164 13.87 5.30 0.21
C LEU A 164 15.14 6.08 0.57
N GLY A 165 16.31 5.52 0.27
CA GLY A 165 17.60 6.16 0.55
C GLY A 165 17.92 6.29 2.05
N GLY A 166 17.30 5.48 2.90
CA GLY A 166 17.50 5.49 4.35
C GLY A 166 16.51 6.37 5.12
N LEU A 167 15.57 7.00 4.42
CA LEU A 167 14.47 7.73 5.04
C LEU A 167 13.63 6.82 5.94
N LEU A 168 13.41 5.59 5.50
CA LEU A 168 12.66 4.57 6.22
C LEU A 168 13.57 3.42 6.61
N ASN A 169 13.25 2.80 7.73
CA ASN A 169 14.00 1.69 8.29
C ASN A 169 13.05 0.56 8.65
N GLU A 170 13.23 -0.55 7.98
CA GLU A 170 12.55 -1.80 8.31
C GLU A 170 13.46 -2.69 9.15
N TYR A 171 12.87 -3.39 10.09
CA TYR A 171 13.57 -4.35 10.93
C TYR A 171 12.88 -5.69 10.76
N ARG A 172 13.61 -6.68 10.24
CA ARG A 172 13.10 -8.03 10.01
C ARG A 172 13.80 -9.02 10.91
N THR A 173 13.02 -9.89 11.53
CA THR A 173 13.51 -11.06 12.26
C THR A 173 13.99 -12.10 11.26
N MET A 174 15.18 -12.65 11.47
CA MET A 174 15.63 -13.85 10.75
C MET A 174 15.47 -15.07 11.64
N SER A 175 14.93 -16.14 11.07
CA SER A 175 14.94 -17.45 11.72
C SER A 175 16.39 -17.87 12.01
N PRO A 176 16.66 -18.51 13.15
CA PRO A 176 17.99 -19.02 13.44
C PRO A 176 18.41 -19.99 12.32
N ARG A 177 19.63 -19.85 11.80
CA ARG A 177 20.22 -20.86 10.92
C ARG A 177 20.31 -22.15 11.73
N LEU A 178 19.55 -23.18 11.35
CA LEU A 178 19.73 -24.52 11.89
C LEU A 178 21.18 -24.94 11.66
N PRO A 179 21.92 -25.37 12.69
CA PRO A 179 23.30 -25.79 12.52
C PRO A 179 23.35 -26.99 11.55
N HIS A 180 24.18 -26.87 10.53
CA HIS A 180 24.41 -27.93 9.56
C HIS A 180 25.07 -29.11 10.30
N HIS A 181 24.36 -30.22 10.49
CA HIS A 181 24.94 -31.43 11.06
C HIS A 181 25.82 -32.09 10.00
N PRO A 182 27.15 -32.16 10.17
CA PRO A 182 27.98 -32.94 9.25
C PRO A 182 27.61 -34.42 9.43
N GLN A 183 27.26 -35.09 8.32
CA GLN A 183 26.99 -36.51 8.33
C GLN A 183 28.19 -37.26 8.93
N GLY A 184 27.94 -38.04 9.99
CA GLY A 184 28.95 -38.81 10.68
C GLY A 184 29.64 -39.80 9.74
N LYS A 185 30.97 -39.86 9.80
CA LYS A 185 31.75 -40.89 9.11
C LYS A 185 31.35 -42.28 9.63
N PRO A 186 31.29 -43.31 8.77
CA PRO A 186 30.96 -44.66 9.21
C PRO A 186 32.07 -45.20 10.13
N SER A 187 31.67 -45.73 11.27
CA SER A 187 32.54 -46.41 12.22
C SER A 187 33.08 -47.70 11.60
N SER A 188 34.40 -47.79 11.44
CA SER A 188 35.10 -49.03 11.09
C SER A 188 35.31 -49.83 12.37
N ALA A 189 34.54 -50.90 12.57
CA ALA A 189 34.84 -51.90 13.58
C ALA A 189 35.79 -52.95 12.98
N ALA A 190 36.89 -53.20 13.69
CA ALA A 190 37.80 -54.32 13.51
C ALA A 190 37.31 -55.53 14.33
#